data_AF-A0A3C0CAV6-F1
#
_entry.id   AF-A0A3C0CAV6-F1
#
_cell.length_a   1.000
_cell.length_b   1.000
_cell.length_c   1.000
_cell.angle_alpha   90.00
_cell.angle_beta   90.00
_cell.angle_gamma   90.00
#
_symmetry.space_group_name_H-M   'P 1'
#
loop_
_entity.id
_entity.type
_entity.pdbx_description
1 polymer ?
#
loop_
_entity_poly.entity_id
_entity_poly.type
_entity_poly.pdbx_seq_one_letter_code
_entity_poly.pdbx_strand_id
1 'polypeptide(L)'
;LDGALVDELRISGSVSGRKAAIMIGDLAHVEHIRLENGAKIFGDIVSKWEPYFDGESFRVSPKESSHTVPGRLELGNLPSFDADSAGFFIRDRLHTKIFLGEQTGSKGSLPHPDLHARVDIHGSIDGKTLDLVVSGGESLIRGTLDISSLQLRSDSILDLAVGGSFSQVDYLDMRDRSVLNFVNGVSDELEIKDKAYLGDTAALRLDAHQDGSIADTLILPDDAAVAGGSVVAEPGLSYAQIRSFNASPRDFMNFMERFVADVRNMVAKSGLEVSFPKHVWYENGMLGMEVKCSSRGCRAGRVISSVKNAKEEDLTWRYCLSGAGSVLLLFLLFLYFSYERHNGRVMSQKRAEHELSAIMKTDEARG
;
A
#
# COMPACT_ATOMS: atom_id res chain seq x y z
N LEU A 1 -31.33 -7.39 21.89
CA LEU A 1 -30.08 -6.58 21.92
C LEU A 1 -30.52 -5.21 21.44
N ASP A 2 -30.64 -4.23 22.33
CA ASP A 2 -30.95 -2.83 21.96
C ASP A 2 -29.70 -2.20 21.31
N GLY A 3 -29.31 -2.68 20.13
CA GLY A 3 -28.09 -2.28 19.43
C GLY A 3 -26.92 -3.25 19.62
N ALA A 4 -25.72 -2.82 19.22
CA ALA A 4 -24.51 -3.61 19.38
C ALA A 4 -24.14 -3.75 20.87
N LEU A 5 -23.50 -4.86 21.22
CA LEU A 5 -22.91 -5.01 22.55
C LEU A 5 -21.69 -4.08 22.71
N VAL A 6 -20.98 -3.85 21.61
CA VAL A 6 -19.88 -2.89 21.50
C VAL A 6 -20.07 -2.08 20.22
N ASP A 7 -20.37 -0.80 20.37
CA ASP A 7 -20.55 0.10 19.22
C ASP A 7 -19.21 0.40 18.52
N GLU A 8 -18.14 0.62 19.30
CA GLU A 8 -16.82 0.89 18.76
C GLU A 8 -15.70 0.34 19.66
N LEU A 9 -14.83 -0.49 19.09
CA LEU A 9 -13.56 -0.92 19.68
C LEU A 9 -12.40 -0.24 18.96
N ARG A 10 -11.59 0.54 19.68
CA ARG A 10 -10.44 1.27 19.09
C ARG A 10 -9.12 0.72 19.60
N ILE A 11 -8.19 0.47 18.69
CA ILE A 11 -6.88 -0.11 18.98
C ILE A 11 -5.80 0.73 18.30
N SER A 12 -4.91 1.34 19.08
CA SER A 12 -3.77 2.15 18.61
C SER A 12 -2.41 1.57 18.98
N GLY A 13 -2.40 0.39 19.59
CA GLY A 13 -1.19 -0.29 20.06
C GLY A 13 -1.13 -1.74 19.60
N SER A 14 -0.44 -2.57 20.37
CA SER A 14 -0.33 -3.99 20.07
C SER A 14 -1.35 -4.83 20.86
N VAL A 15 -2.09 -5.68 20.16
CA VAL A 15 -2.96 -6.70 20.76
C VAL A 15 -2.43 -8.06 20.35
N SER A 16 -2.32 -8.98 21.30
CA SER A 16 -1.83 -10.32 21.03
C SER A 16 -2.69 -11.36 21.72
N GLY A 17 -2.98 -12.47 21.04
CA GLY A 17 -3.76 -13.56 21.59
C GLY A 17 -3.37 -14.89 21.00
N ARG A 18 -3.39 -15.94 21.83
CA ARG A 18 -2.91 -17.27 21.44
C ARG A 18 -3.92 -18.04 20.59
N LYS A 19 -5.22 -17.89 20.87
CA LYS A 19 -6.31 -18.52 20.10
C LYS A 19 -6.83 -17.59 19.01
N ALA A 20 -7.03 -16.33 19.39
CA ALA A 20 -7.35 -15.21 18.53
C ALA A 20 -6.90 -13.96 19.30
N ALA A 21 -6.40 -12.95 18.60
CA ALA A 21 -6.14 -11.63 19.18
C ALA A 21 -7.45 -10.90 19.48
N ILE A 22 -8.46 -11.07 18.62
CA ILE A 22 -9.81 -10.55 18.80
C ILE A 22 -10.79 -11.69 18.50
N MET A 23 -11.68 -12.00 19.44
CA MET A 23 -12.72 -13.02 19.26
C MET A 23 -14.09 -12.42 19.56
N ILE A 24 -14.94 -12.38 18.55
CA ILE A 24 -16.34 -12.00 18.66
C ILE A 24 -17.16 -13.28 18.86
N GLY A 25 -17.83 -13.38 20.01
CA GLY A 25 -18.65 -14.52 20.37
C GLY A 25 -19.90 -14.63 19.49
N ASP A 26 -20.51 -15.80 19.48
CA ASP A 26 -21.75 -16.10 18.76
C ASP A 26 -22.96 -15.29 19.22
N LEU A 27 -22.93 -14.74 20.44
CA LEU A 27 -24.00 -13.89 20.98
C LEU A 27 -23.60 -12.41 21.14
N ALA A 28 -22.46 -12.00 20.58
CA ALA A 28 -21.94 -10.65 20.72
C ALA A 28 -21.89 -9.94 19.37
N HIS A 29 -22.74 -8.93 19.18
CA HIS A 29 -22.61 -8.02 18.05
C HIS A 29 -21.61 -6.91 18.40
N VAL A 30 -20.58 -6.75 17.58
CA VAL A 30 -19.68 -5.59 17.60
C VAL A 30 -19.95 -4.82 16.32
N GLU A 31 -20.28 -3.53 16.39
CA GLU A 31 -20.58 -2.75 15.19
C GLU A 31 -19.29 -2.35 14.47
N HIS A 32 -18.34 -1.78 15.21
CA HIS A 32 -17.10 -1.26 14.64
C HIS A 32 -15.85 -1.70 15.42
N ILE A 33 -14.82 -2.13 14.69
CA ILE A 33 -13.45 -2.27 15.18
C ILE A 33 -12.57 -1.34 14.37
N ARG A 34 -11.78 -0.49 15.03
CA ARG A 34 -10.91 0.47 14.39
C ARG A 34 -9.48 0.23 14.80
N LEU A 35 -8.63 -0.10 13.82
CA LEU A 35 -7.20 -0.21 13.99
C LEU A 35 -6.55 1.09 13.51
N GLU A 36 -6.06 1.85 14.47
CA GLU A 36 -5.45 3.17 14.23
C GLU A 36 -4.01 3.04 13.76
N ASN A 37 -3.43 4.17 13.33
CA ASN A 37 -2.05 4.21 12.90
C ASN A 37 -1.08 3.63 13.96
N GLY A 38 -0.26 2.66 13.55
CA GLY A 38 0.69 1.95 14.39
C GLY A 38 0.12 0.72 15.09
N ALA A 39 -1.16 0.40 14.89
CA ALA A 39 -1.77 -0.78 15.47
C ALA A 39 -1.12 -2.08 14.95
N LYS A 40 -0.91 -3.03 15.86
CA LYS A 40 -0.33 -4.34 15.55
C LYS A 40 -1.14 -5.46 16.18
N ILE A 41 -1.63 -6.38 15.37
CA ILE A 41 -2.41 -7.53 15.83
C ILE A 41 -1.55 -8.79 15.67
N PHE A 42 -1.40 -9.56 16.74
CA PHE A 42 -0.66 -10.83 16.74
C PHE A 42 -1.58 -11.98 17.15
N GLY A 43 -2.04 -12.74 16.17
CA GLY A 43 -3.10 -13.73 16.28
C GLY A 43 -4.34 -13.33 15.48
N ASP A 44 -5.27 -14.27 15.34
CA ASP A 44 -6.40 -14.13 14.42
C ASP A 44 -7.46 -13.13 14.92
N ILE A 45 -8.25 -12.58 13.99
CA ILE A 45 -9.49 -11.86 14.26
C ILE A 45 -10.62 -12.79 13.82
N VAL A 46 -11.39 -13.31 14.78
CA VAL A 46 -12.41 -14.33 14.52
C VAL A 46 -13.78 -13.84 14.97
N SER A 47 -14.78 -13.95 14.10
CA SER A 47 -16.17 -13.71 14.44
C SER A 47 -17.02 -14.97 14.30
N LYS A 48 -17.63 -15.36 15.42
CA LYS A 48 -18.68 -16.39 15.45
C LYS A 48 -20.08 -15.81 15.34
N TRP A 49 -20.21 -14.49 15.29
CA TRP A 49 -21.48 -13.80 15.13
C TRP A 49 -22.04 -14.07 13.73
N GLU A 50 -23.17 -14.78 13.65
CA GLU A 50 -23.83 -15.14 12.39
C GLU A 50 -25.36 -15.00 12.54
N PRO A 51 -25.88 -13.77 12.44
CA PRO A 51 -27.31 -13.52 12.42
C PRO A 51 -27.93 -14.00 11.10
N TYR A 52 -29.16 -14.51 11.19
CA TYR A 52 -29.97 -14.89 10.03
C TYR A 52 -31.44 -14.50 10.26
N PHE A 53 -32.21 -14.45 9.18
CA PHE A 53 -33.65 -14.22 9.23
C PHE A 53 -34.38 -15.52 8.89
N ASP A 54 -35.33 -15.92 9.73
CA ASP A 54 -36.08 -17.19 9.56
C ASP A 54 -37.42 -17.01 8.83
N GLY A 55 -37.74 -15.80 8.37
CA GLY A 55 -39.04 -15.44 7.79
C GLY A 55 -39.95 -14.66 8.74
N GLU A 56 -39.70 -14.72 10.05
CA GLU A 56 -40.49 -14.01 11.05
C GLU A 56 -39.64 -13.05 11.90
N SER A 57 -38.41 -13.45 12.23
CA SER A 57 -37.54 -12.72 13.13
C SER A 57 -36.06 -12.93 12.81
N PHE A 58 -35.24 -11.96 13.21
CA PHE A 58 -33.79 -12.14 13.18
C PHE A 58 -33.36 -12.99 14.38
N ARG A 59 -32.46 -13.93 14.12
CA ARG A 59 -31.96 -14.90 15.08
C ARG A 59 -30.47 -15.06 14.98
N VAL A 60 -29.88 -15.58 16.05
CA VAL A 60 -28.49 -16.01 16.08
C VAL A 60 -28.44 -17.39 16.72
N SER A 61 -27.70 -18.30 16.11
CA SER A 61 -27.54 -19.66 16.63
C SER A 61 -26.11 -19.87 17.09
N PRO A 62 -25.89 -20.36 18.33
CA PRO A 62 -24.59 -20.86 18.75
C PRO A 62 -24.16 -22.00 17.81
N LYS A 63 -23.06 -21.82 17.07
CA LYS A 63 -22.53 -22.89 16.19
C LYS A 63 -22.14 -24.16 16.96
N GLU A 64 -21.83 -24.03 18.25
CA GLU A 64 -21.19 -25.09 19.03
C GLU A 64 -22.16 -26.00 19.82
N SER A 65 -23.48 -25.82 19.72
CA SER A 65 -24.41 -26.74 20.39
C SER A 65 -25.69 -27.00 19.60
N SER A 66 -25.83 -28.22 19.09
CA SER A 66 -27.04 -28.74 18.42
C SER A 66 -28.29 -28.80 19.32
N HIS A 67 -28.17 -28.41 20.58
CA HIS A 67 -29.22 -28.44 21.60
C HIS A 67 -29.60 -27.06 22.13
N THR A 68 -28.98 -25.97 21.65
CA THR A 68 -29.41 -24.62 22.05
C THR A 68 -30.48 -24.08 21.11
N VAL A 69 -31.50 -23.46 21.70
CA VAL A 69 -32.51 -22.74 20.93
C VAL A 69 -31.87 -21.46 20.38
N PRO A 70 -32.01 -21.16 19.08
CA PRO A 70 -31.50 -19.91 18.53
C PRO A 70 -32.06 -18.70 19.29
N GLY A 71 -31.17 -17.79 19.67
CA GLY A 71 -31.54 -16.55 20.34
C GLY A 71 -32.28 -15.63 19.36
N ARG A 72 -33.45 -15.13 19.75
CA ARG A 72 -34.17 -14.11 18.98
C ARG A 72 -33.53 -12.75 19.24
N LEU A 73 -33.24 -12.01 18.18
CA LEU A 73 -32.80 -10.63 18.30
C LEU A 73 -34.04 -9.75 18.50
N GLU A 74 -34.14 -9.19 19.70
CA GLU A 74 -35.03 -8.06 19.97
C GLU A 74 -34.40 -6.82 19.33
N LEU A 75 -34.82 -6.55 18.10
CA LEU A 75 -34.60 -5.29 17.41
C LEU A 75 -35.92 -4.51 17.58
N GLY A 76 -35.85 -3.19 17.76
CA GLY A 76 -37.03 -2.36 18.10
C GLY A 76 -38.17 -2.38 17.07
N ASN A 77 -38.95 -1.30 16.96
CA ASN A 77 -40.03 -1.23 15.96
C ASN A 77 -39.47 -1.26 14.53
N LEU A 78 -39.30 -2.46 13.98
CA LEU A 78 -38.86 -2.68 12.62
C LEU A 78 -40.07 -2.92 11.70
N PRO A 79 -39.97 -2.51 10.42
CA PRO A 79 -40.96 -2.89 9.41
C PRO A 79 -40.99 -4.41 9.21
N SER A 80 -42.04 -4.92 8.55
CA SER A 80 -42.03 -6.29 8.04
C SER A 80 -40.93 -6.42 6.98
N PHE A 81 -40.09 -7.45 7.09
CA PHE A 81 -39.07 -7.76 6.09
C PHE A 81 -39.52 -8.92 5.21
N ASP A 82 -39.26 -8.82 3.91
CA ASP A 82 -39.07 -9.99 3.07
C ASP A 82 -37.62 -10.49 3.18
N ALA A 83 -37.32 -11.64 2.57
CA ALA A 83 -36.00 -12.27 2.66
C ALA A 83 -34.88 -11.35 2.12
N ASP A 84 -35.15 -10.62 1.03
CA ASP A 84 -34.17 -9.73 0.42
C ASP A 84 -33.88 -8.54 1.36
N SER A 85 -34.91 -7.84 1.81
CA SER A 85 -34.81 -6.71 2.73
C SER A 85 -34.17 -7.11 4.06
N ALA A 86 -34.40 -8.33 4.53
CA ALA A 86 -33.74 -8.88 5.71
C ALA A 86 -32.25 -9.11 5.47
N GLY A 87 -31.86 -9.61 4.30
CA GLY A 87 -30.45 -9.74 3.90
C GLY A 87 -29.74 -8.38 3.83
N PHE A 88 -30.38 -7.37 3.23
CA PHE A 88 -29.89 -5.98 3.26
C PHE A 88 -29.73 -5.46 4.69
N PHE A 89 -30.70 -5.71 5.56
CA PHE A 89 -30.64 -5.29 6.95
C PHE A 89 -29.48 -5.95 7.71
N ILE A 90 -29.29 -7.27 7.56
CA ILE A 90 -28.17 -7.99 8.18
C ILE A 90 -26.85 -7.37 7.76
N ARG A 91 -26.64 -7.18 6.46
CA ARG A 91 -25.39 -6.60 5.94
C ARG A 91 -25.16 -5.17 6.43
N ASP A 92 -26.19 -4.33 6.41
CA ASP A 92 -26.01 -2.91 6.74
C ASP A 92 -25.93 -2.64 8.26
N ARG A 93 -26.56 -3.48 9.09
CA ARG A 93 -26.76 -3.21 10.53
C ARG A 93 -26.18 -4.24 11.47
N LEU A 94 -25.97 -5.48 11.02
CA LEU A 94 -25.53 -6.58 11.88
C LEU A 94 -24.18 -7.16 11.46
N HIS A 95 -23.49 -6.55 10.50
CA HIS A 95 -22.10 -6.84 10.20
C HIS A 95 -21.17 -6.04 11.10
N THR A 96 -20.04 -6.64 11.45
CA THR A 96 -18.94 -5.95 12.11
C THR A 96 -18.02 -5.36 11.06
N LYS A 97 -17.83 -4.04 11.09
CA LYS A 97 -16.87 -3.37 10.19
C LYS A 97 -15.52 -3.19 10.88
N ILE A 98 -14.48 -3.66 10.24
CA ILE A 98 -13.09 -3.49 10.66
C ILE A 98 -12.49 -2.37 9.80
N PHE A 99 -12.20 -1.23 10.41
CA PHE A 99 -11.59 -0.08 9.74
C PHE A 99 -10.08 -0.06 9.96
N LEU A 100 -9.34 -0.03 8.87
CA LEU A 100 -7.91 0.20 8.84
C LEU A 100 -7.65 1.56 8.17
N GLY A 101 -6.68 2.30 8.69
CA GLY A 101 -6.23 3.52 8.03
C GLY A 101 -7.07 4.77 8.28
N GLU A 102 -8.09 4.72 9.15
CA GLU A 102 -8.91 5.90 9.43
C GLU A 102 -8.45 6.64 10.68
N GLN A 103 -8.32 7.96 10.58
CA GLN A 103 -8.24 8.85 11.73
C GLN A 103 -9.65 9.25 12.15
N THR A 104 -10.01 8.97 13.40
CA THR A 104 -11.14 9.65 14.04
C THR A 104 -10.72 11.09 14.32
N GLY A 105 -11.48 12.06 13.85
CA GLY A 105 -11.30 13.43 14.30
C GLY A 105 -11.81 13.63 15.73
N SER A 106 -11.90 14.88 16.18
CA SER A 106 -12.48 15.24 17.48
C SER A 106 -13.94 14.78 17.59
N LYS A 107 -14.43 14.60 18.83
CA LYS A 107 -15.81 14.14 19.12
C LYS A 107 -16.84 14.81 18.19
N GLY A 108 -17.54 14.01 17.38
CA GLY A 108 -18.61 14.45 16.48
C GLY A 108 -18.18 14.72 15.04
N SER A 109 -16.89 14.61 14.71
CA SER A 109 -16.43 14.61 13.32
C SER A 109 -16.48 13.20 12.71
N LEU A 110 -16.80 13.13 11.43
CA LEU A 110 -16.74 11.88 10.68
C LEU A 110 -15.30 11.37 10.66
N PRO A 111 -15.08 10.04 10.64
CA PRO A 111 -13.76 9.48 10.34
C PRO A 111 -13.27 9.96 8.97
N HIS A 112 -11.98 10.24 8.87
CA HIS A 112 -11.33 10.60 7.61
C HIS A 112 -10.15 9.66 7.33
N PRO A 113 -9.82 9.39 6.06
CA PRO A 113 -8.66 8.57 5.69
C PRO A 113 -7.35 9.18 6.20
N ASP A 114 -6.48 8.35 6.78
CA ASP A 114 -5.11 8.67 7.18
C ASP A 114 -4.14 8.06 6.16
N LEU A 115 -3.66 8.91 5.26
CA LEU A 115 -2.70 8.53 4.20
C LEU A 115 -1.34 8.07 4.75
N HIS A 116 -1.08 8.24 6.04
CA HIS A 116 0.16 7.84 6.71
C HIS A 116 -0.06 6.71 7.71
N ALA A 117 -1.28 6.17 7.79
CA ALA A 117 -1.56 5.06 8.66
C ALA A 117 -0.76 3.83 8.24
N ARG A 118 -0.23 3.13 9.24
CA ARG A 118 0.32 1.80 9.09
C ARG A 118 -0.34 0.83 10.07
N VAL A 119 -0.94 -0.24 9.56
CA VAL A 119 -1.54 -1.29 10.40
C VAL A 119 -0.95 -2.63 10.00
N ASP A 120 -0.45 -3.39 10.98
CA ASP A 120 0.10 -4.72 10.74
C ASP A 120 -0.76 -5.79 11.45
N ILE A 121 -1.29 -6.76 10.70
CA ILE A 121 -2.05 -7.90 11.22
C ILE A 121 -1.27 -9.18 10.90
N HIS A 122 -0.86 -9.89 11.96
CA HIS A 122 -0.18 -11.17 11.91
C HIS A 122 -1.13 -12.27 12.38
N GLY A 123 -2.04 -12.66 11.50
CA GLY A 123 -3.11 -13.62 11.76
C GLY A 123 -4.17 -13.54 10.66
N SER A 124 -5.02 -14.56 10.62
CA SER A 124 -6.16 -14.60 9.70
C SER A 124 -7.32 -13.73 10.20
N ILE A 125 -8.18 -13.30 9.27
CA ILE A 125 -9.45 -12.65 9.57
C ILE A 125 -10.56 -13.56 9.06
N ASP A 126 -11.36 -14.10 9.98
CA ASP A 126 -12.37 -15.13 9.71
C ASP A 126 -13.72 -14.73 10.30
N GLY A 127 -14.73 -14.59 9.45
CA GLY A 127 -16.12 -14.43 9.84
C GLY A 127 -16.99 -13.92 8.70
N LYS A 128 -18.11 -14.63 8.45
CA LYS A 128 -19.03 -14.34 7.34
C LYS A 128 -19.74 -12.98 7.43
N THR A 129 -19.78 -12.37 8.60
CA THR A 129 -20.35 -11.02 8.79
C THR A 129 -19.28 -9.99 9.17
N LEU A 130 -18.02 -10.27 8.82
CA LEU A 130 -16.95 -9.29 8.90
C LEU A 130 -16.84 -8.55 7.56
N ASP A 131 -16.77 -7.23 7.66
CA ASP A 131 -16.48 -6.34 6.54
C ASP A 131 -15.18 -5.60 6.83
N LEU A 132 -14.17 -5.78 5.97
CA LEU A 132 -12.88 -5.11 6.09
C LEU A 132 -12.88 -3.86 5.20
N VAL A 133 -12.63 -2.70 5.81
CA VAL A 133 -12.55 -1.41 5.15
C VAL A 133 -11.17 -0.81 5.38
N VAL A 134 -10.40 -0.66 4.30
CA VAL A 134 -9.08 -0.02 4.33
C VAL A 134 -9.21 1.35 3.66
N SER A 135 -9.03 2.40 4.45
CA SER A 135 -9.23 3.78 4.05
C SER A 135 -7.93 4.56 4.22
N GLY A 136 -7.16 4.73 3.15
CA GLY A 136 -5.85 5.39 3.21
C GLY A 136 -4.75 4.56 3.90
N GLY A 137 -3.51 5.03 3.75
CA GLY A 137 -2.34 4.43 4.36
C GLY A 137 -1.95 3.08 3.76
N GLU A 138 -1.09 2.36 4.47
CA GLU A 138 -0.61 1.01 4.14
C GLU A 138 -1.04 0.06 5.26
N SER A 139 -1.73 -1.02 4.90
CA SER A 139 -2.07 -2.08 5.84
C SER A 139 -1.48 -3.40 5.35
N LEU A 140 -0.86 -4.14 6.25
CA LEU A 140 -0.27 -5.44 5.98
C LEU A 140 -1.06 -6.52 6.72
N ILE A 141 -1.53 -7.52 5.99
CA ILE A 141 -2.16 -8.72 6.55
C ILE A 141 -1.32 -9.93 6.17
N ARG A 142 -0.79 -10.61 7.17
CA ARG A 142 -0.10 -11.89 7.06
C ARG A 142 -0.99 -13.00 7.59
N GLY A 143 -1.81 -13.56 6.72
CA GLY A 143 -2.84 -14.52 7.04
C GLY A 143 -3.90 -14.59 5.95
N THR A 144 -4.86 -15.50 6.13
CA THR A 144 -5.99 -15.65 5.21
C THR A 144 -7.11 -14.68 5.54
N LEU A 145 -7.90 -14.33 4.53
CA LEU A 145 -9.20 -13.67 4.68
C LEU A 145 -10.30 -14.69 4.39
N ASP A 146 -11.31 -14.81 5.25
CA ASP A 146 -12.60 -15.45 4.97
C ASP A 146 -13.69 -14.52 5.52
N ILE A 147 -14.07 -13.53 4.70
CA ILE A 147 -14.89 -12.38 5.12
C ILE A 147 -15.97 -12.04 4.10
N SER A 148 -17.01 -11.31 4.53
CA SER A 148 -18.09 -10.89 3.64
C SER A 148 -17.62 -9.84 2.64
N SER A 149 -16.97 -8.77 3.07
CA SER A 149 -16.52 -7.73 2.13
C SER A 149 -15.13 -7.20 2.40
N LEU A 150 -14.42 -6.88 1.31
CA LEU A 150 -13.16 -6.17 1.30
C LEU A 150 -13.34 -4.86 0.52
N GLN A 151 -13.14 -3.74 1.19
CA GLN A 151 -13.30 -2.42 0.60
C GLN A 151 -12.00 -1.64 0.73
N LEU A 152 -11.42 -1.25 -0.40
CA LEU A 152 -10.20 -0.44 -0.47
C LEU A 152 -10.54 0.92 -1.06
N ARG A 153 -10.23 2.00 -0.34
CA ARG A 153 -10.65 3.36 -0.71
C ARG A 153 -9.60 4.39 -0.33
N SER A 154 -9.73 5.59 -0.91
CA SER A 154 -8.95 6.78 -0.53
C SER A 154 -7.43 6.60 -0.53
N ASP A 155 -6.85 6.17 -1.65
CA ASP A 155 -5.40 5.91 -1.79
C ASP A 155 -4.87 4.83 -0.82
N SER A 156 -5.70 3.90 -0.34
CA SER A 156 -5.27 2.80 0.52
C SER A 156 -4.41 1.77 -0.22
N ILE A 157 -3.44 1.20 0.47
CA ILE A 157 -2.70 0.02 0.02
C ILE A 157 -2.93 -1.09 1.03
N LEU A 158 -3.41 -2.24 0.56
CA LEU A 158 -3.48 -3.47 1.34
C LEU A 158 -2.45 -4.45 0.79
N ASP A 159 -1.39 -4.69 1.57
CA ASP A 159 -0.44 -5.77 1.36
C ASP A 159 -1.03 -7.04 1.97
N LEU A 160 -1.42 -7.99 1.12
CA LEU A 160 -1.97 -9.27 1.54
C LEU A 160 -0.94 -10.36 1.27
N ALA A 161 -0.49 -11.02 2.33
CA ALA A 161 0.43 -12.14 2.27
C ALA A 161 -0.24 -13.37 2.88
N VAL A 162 -0.82 -14.20 2.01
CA VAL A 162 -1.60 -15.38 2.39
C VAL A 162 -0.68 -16.58 2.64
N GLY A 163 0.53 -16.54 2.08
CA GLY A 163 1.59 -17.54 2.32
C GLY A 163 1.27 -18.89 1.70
N GLY A 164 0.70 -18.89 0.48
CA GLY A 164 0.27 -20.10 -0.23
C GLY A 164 -0.97 -20.78 0.35
N SER A 165 -1.66 -20.14 1.29
CA SER A 165 -3.00 -20.55 1.72
C SER A 165 -4.07 -19.89 0.84
N PHE A 166 -5.33 -20.29 1.03
CA PHE A 166 -6.46 -19.78 0.26
C PHE A 166 -7.20 -18.70 1.06
N SER A 167 -7.42 -17.54 0.44
CA SER A 167 -8.32 -16.50 0.96
C SER A 167 -9.58 -16.42 0.11
N GLN A 168 -10.67 -16.00 0.74
CA GLN A 168 -11.98 -15.88 0.15
C GLN A 168 -12.68 -14.63 0.66
N VAL A 169 -13.30 -13.89 -0.25
CA VAL A 169 -14.09 -12.71 0.05
C VAL A 169 -15.38 -12.76 -0.78
N ASP A 170 -16.53 -12.44 -0.21
CA ASP A 170 -17.77 -12.46 -1.01
C ASP A 170 -17.85 -11.24 -1.93
N TYR A 171 -17.53 -10.05 -1.40
CA TYR A 171 -17.62 -8.76 -2.12
C TYR A 171 -16.31 -7.97 -2.11
N LEU A 172 -15.78 -7.62 -3.28
CA LEU A 172 -14.64 -6.73 -3.44
C LEU A 172 -15.07 -5.37 -4.00
N ASP A 173 -14.69 -4.26 -3.34
CA ASP A 173 -14.89 -2.89 -3.85
C ASP A 173 -13.58 -2.08 -3.72
N MET A 174 -12.93 -1.80 -4.83
CA MET A 174 -11.67 -1.03 -4.89
C MET A 174 -11.91 0.33 -5.57
N ARG A 175 -11.57 1.44 -4.91
CA ARG A 175 -11.81 2.81 -5.40
C ARG A 175 -10.65 3.76 -5.11
N ASP A 176 -10.67 4.91 -5.77
CA ASP A 176 -9.82 6.07 -5.44
C ASP A 176 -8.31 5.73 -5.40
N ARG A 177 -7.75 5.20 -6.50
CA ARG A 177 -6.34 4.75 -6.58
C ARG A 177 -5.92 3.72 -5.52
N SER A 178 -6.86 2.98 -4.95
CA SER A 178 -6.55 1.90 -4.01
C SER A 178 -5.75 0.79 -4.67
N VAL A 179 -4.92 0.12 -3.89
CA VAL A 179 -4.09 -0.99 -4.34
C VAL A 179 -4.34 -2.23 -3.48
N LEU A 180 -4.61 -3.35 -4.15
CA LEU A 180 -4.49 -4.68 -3.56
C LEU A 180 -3.15 -5.26 -4.01
N ASN A 181 -2.26 -5.52 -3.06
CA ASN A 181 -0.88 -5.86 -3.31
C ASN A 181 -0.54 -7.26 -2.79
N PHE A 182 -0.19 -8.16 -3.70
CA PHE A 182 0.30 -9.51 -3.40
C PHE A 182 1.82 -9.62 -3.52
N VAL A 183 2.52 -8.55 -3.93
CA VAL A 183 3.97 -8.59 -4.17
C VAL A 183 4.74 -8.80 -2.87
N ASN A 184 5.13 -10.05 -2.61
CA ASN A 184 5.83 -10.46 -1.40
C ASN A 184 6.84 -11.62 -1.64
N GLY A 185 6.94 -12.10 -2.87
CA GLY A 185 7.83 -13.19 -3.29
C GLY A 185 7.26 -14.59 -3.10
N VAL A 186 5.99 -14.73 -2.74
CA VAL A 186 5.28 -15.99 -2.50
C VAL A 186 3.98 -15.99 -3.31
N SER A 187 3.59 -17.15 -3.84
CA SER A 187 2.31 -17.30 -4.53
C SER A 187 1.15 -17.18 -3.53
N ASP A 188 0.23 -16.26 -3.80
CA ASP A 188 -0.98 -16.06 -3.02
C ASP A 188 -2.24 -16.32 -3.84
N GLU A 189 -3.29 -16.79 -3.17
CA GLU A 189 -4.58 -17.08 -3.78
C GLU A 189 -5.73 -16.34 -3.06
N LEU A 190 -6.53 -15.62 -3.84
CA LEU A 190 -7.75 -14.95 -3.40
C LEU A 190 -8.91 -15.23 -4.36
N GLU A 191 -10.00 -15.77 -3.84
CA GLU A 191 -11.28 -15.89 -4.56
C GLU A 191 -12.26 -14.80 -4.13
N ILE A 192 -12.83 -14.09 -5.12
CA ILE A 192 -13.99 -13.24 -4.93
C ILE A 192 -15.24 -13.99 -5.41
N LYS A 193 -16.19 -14.26 -4.51
CA LYS A 193 -17.32 -15.16 -4.81
C LYS A 193 -18.48 -14.51 -5.51
N ASP A 194 -18.99 -13.41 -4.97
CA ASP A 194 -20.28 -12.87 -5.39
C ASP A 194 -20.10 -11.72 -6.36
N LYS A 195 -19.42 -10.63 -5.95
CA LYS A 195 -19.23 -9.45 -6.81
C LYS A 195 -17.89 -8.78 -6.60
N ALA A 196 -17.32 -8.28 -7.69
CA ALA A 196 -16.14 -7.44 -7.66
C ALA A 196 -16.38 -6.13 -8.43
N TYR A 197 -15.98 -5.02 -7.83
CA TYR A 197 -15.94 -3.71 -8.48
C TYR A 197 -14.54 -3.12 -8.35
N LEU A 198 -13.95 -2.75 -9.49
CA LEU A 198 -12.65 -2.10 -9.57
C LEU A 198 -12.82 -0.70 -10.18
N GLY A 199 -12.39 0.32 -9.46
CA GLY A 199 -12.32 1.70 -9.94
C GLY A 199 -11.38 1.84 -11.13
N ASP A 200 -11.55 2.91 -11.89
CA ASP A 200 -10.72 3.28 -13.06
C ASP A 200 -9.22 3.46 -12.75
N THR A 201 -8.92 3.70 -11.49
CA THR A 201 -7.60 3.98 -10.97
C THR A 201 -7.12 2.95 -9.94
N ALA A 202 -7.97 1.97 -9.61
CA ALA A 202 -7.61 0.88 -8.72
C ALA A 202 -6.58 -0.02 -9.41
N ALA A 203 -5.60 -0.52 -8.65
CA ALA A 203 -4.54 -1.37 -9.19
C ALA A 203 -4.39 -2.66 -8.40
N LEU A 204 -4.12 -3.73 -9.13
CA LEU A 204 -3.65 -5.00 -8.61
C LEU A 204 -2.13 -5.07 -8.77
N ARG A 205 -1.43 -5.52 -7.76
CA ARG A 205 0.00 -5.82 -7.86
C ARG A 205 0.21 -7.30 -7.59
N LEU A 206 0.87 -7.97 -8.53
CA LEU A 206 0.96 -9.43 -8.58
C LEU A 206 2.42 -9.84 -8.77
N ASP A 207 2.88 -10.83 -8.03
CA ASP A 207 4.18 -11.44 -8.24
C ASP A 207 4.26 -12.10 -9.62
N ALA A 208 5.41 -11.95 -10.28
CA ALA A 208 5.66 -12.46 -11.61
C ALA A 208 6.98 -13.22 -11.70
N HIS A 209 6.94 -14.34 -12.41
CA HIS A 209 8.13 -15.10 -12.76
C HIS A 209 8.95 -14.40 -13.84
N GLN A 210 10.22 -14.79 -14.01
CA GLN A 210 11.13 -14.13 -14.95
C GLN A 210 10.66 -14.20 -16.42
N ASP A 211 9.81 -15.17 -16.77
CA ASP A 211 9.24 -15.30 -18.11
C ASP A 211 7.98 -14.46 -18.34
N GLY A 212 7.51 -13.75 -17.31
CA GLY A 212 6.30 -12.94 -17.33
C GLY A 212 5.03 -13.68 -16.95
N SER A 213 5.08 -14.97 -16.58
CA SER A 213 3.90 -15.63 -16.00
C SER A 213 3.60 -15.11 -14.59
N ILE A 214 2.32 -15.05 -14.23
CA ILE A 214 1.88 -14.64 -12.89
C ILE A 214 2.11 -15.78 -11.89
N ALA A 215 2.56 -15.44 -10.69
CA ALA A 215 2.69 -16.37 -9.58
C ALA A 215 1.41 -16.40 -8.71
N ASP A 216 0.68 -15.29 -8.65
CA ASP A 216 -0.53 -15.15 -7.84
C ASP A 216 -1.78 -15.55 -8.61
N THR A 217 -2.80 -15.97 -7.86
CA THR A 217 -4.11 -16.33 -8.39
C THR A 217 -5.19 -15.44 -7.79
N LEU A 218 -5.85 -14.66 -8.64
CA LEU A 218 -7.05 -13.90 -8.28
C LEU A 218 -8.23 -14.42 -9.11
N ILE A 219 -9.21 -15.02 -8.44
CA ILE A 219 -10.43 -15.51 -9.08
C ILE A 219 -11.51 -14.44 -8.91
N LEU A 220 -11.99 -13.88 -10.02
CA LEU A 220 -13.09 -12.91 -10.03
C LEU A 220 -14.39 -13.56 -10.51
N PRO A 221 -15.55 -13.06 -10.06
CA PRO A 221 -16.84 -13.52 -10.56
C PRO A 221 -17.06 -13.09 -12.01
N ASP A 222 -17.93 -13.80 -12.71
CA ASP A 222 -18.23 -13.55 -14.13
C ASP A 222 -18.82 -12.15 -14.39
N ASP A 223 -19.48 -11.55 -13.40
CA ASP A 223 -20.08 -10.21 -13.47
C ASP A 223 -19.21 -9.09 -12.86
N ALA A 224 -17.92 -9.36 -12.64
CA ALA A 224 -16.98 -8.35 -12.14
C ALA A 224 -16.97 -7.10 -13.04
N ALA A 225 -16.98 -5.93 -12.43
CA ALA A 225 -17.11 -4.65 -13.12
C ALA A 225 -15.87 -3.76 -12.94
N VAL A 226 -15.50 -3.04 -14.00
CA VAL A 226 -14.39 -2.07 -13.98
C VAL A 226 -14.86 -0.71 -14.53
N ALA A 227 -14.77 0.35 -13.73
CA ALA A 227 -15.27 1.67 -14.12
C ALA A 227 -14.47 2.31 -15.27
N GLY A 228 -13.17 2.03 -15.36
CA GLY A 228 -12.28 2.54 -16.40
C GLY A 228 -12.19 1.68 -17.66
N GLY A 229 -12.99 0.62 -17.76
CA GLY A 229 -13.01 -0.30 -18.89
C GLY A 229 -11.83 -1.26 -18.98
N SER A 230 -10.78 -1.12 -18.15
CA SER A 230 -9.66 -2.06 -18.10
C SER A 230 -9.07 -2.18 -16.71
N VAL A 231 -8.68 -3.40 -16.34
CA VAL A 231 -7.97 -3.71 -15.10
C VAL A 231 -6.54 -3.17 -15.20
N VAL A 232 -6.08 -2.52 -14.13
CA VAL A 232 -4.68 -2.13 -13.96
C VAL A 232 -4.01 -3.20 -13.12
N ALA A 233 -3.12 -3.97 -13.73
CA ALA A 233 -2.29 -4.96 -13.04
C ALA A 233 -0.81 -4.61 -13.23
N GLU A 234 -0.01 -4.72 -12.18
CA GLU A 234 1.40 -4.34 -12.18
C GLU A 234 2.27 -5.46 -11.60
N PRO A 235 3.36 -5.87 -12.28
CA PRO A 235 4.16 -7.01 -11.85
C PRO A 235 5.13 -6.67 -10.72
N GLY A 236 5.27 -7.60 -9.77
CA GLY A 236 6.31 -7.68 -8.75
C GLY A 236 7.48 -8.52 -9.24
N LEU A 237 8.70 -8.02 -9.04
CA LEU A 237 9.94 -8.64 -9.52
C LEU A 237 11.08 -8.46 -8.50
N SER A 238 11.99 -9.42 -8.49
CA SER A 238 13.25 -9.29 -7.76
C SER A 238 14.11 -8.18 -8.34
N TYR A 239 14.97 -7.61 -7.49
CA TYR A 239 15.96 -6.61 -7.92
C TYR A 239 16.86 -7.12 -9.06
N ALA A 240 17.22 -8.41 -9.03
CA ALA A 240 18.05 -9.04 -10.05
C ALA A 240 17.33 -9.12 -11.41
N GLN A 241 16.05 -9.50 -11.44
CA GLN A 241 15.23 -9.55 -12.66
C GLN A 241 15.11 -8.16 -13.29
N ILE A 242 14.75 -7.17 -12.48
CA ILE A 242 14.63 -5.77 -12.92
C ILE A 242 15.95 -5.25 -13.53
N ARG A 243 17.09 -5.54 -12.88
CA ARG A 243 18.40 -5.14 -13.39
C ARG A 243 18.72 -5.82 -14.72
N SER A 244 18.37 -7.09 -14.87
CA SER A 244 18.51 -7.84 -16.11
C SER A 244 17.68 -7.21 -17.24
N PHE A 245 16.40 -6.90 -16.98
CA PHE A 245 15.52 -6.26 -17.95
C PHE A 245 15.99 -4.86 -18.38
N ASN A 246 16.59 -4.10 -17.47
CA ASN A 246 17.20 -2.82 -17.83
C ASN A 246 18.38 -2.94 -18.80
N ALA A 247 19.08 -4.08 -18.80
CA ALA A 247 20.14 -4.34 -19.77
C ALA A 247 19.59 -4.73 -21.16
N SER A 248 18.37 -5.27 -21.23
CA SER A 248 17.74 -5.74 -22.48
C SER A 248 16.29 -5.23 -22.63
N PRO A 249 16.10 -4.07 -23.31
CA PRO A 249 14.77 -3.48 -23.45
C PRO A 249 13.73 -4.34 -24.21
N ARG A 250 14.21 -5.22 -25.10
CA ARG A 250 13.35 -6.14 -25.85
C ARG A 250 12.83 -7.26 -24.96
N ASP A 251 13.70 -7.84 -24.14
CA ASP A 251 13.30 -8.90 -23.21
C ASP A 251 12.33 -8.34 -22.17
N PHE A 252 12.52 -7.08 -21.76
CA PHE A 252 11.57 -6.43 -20.87
C PHE A 252 10.19 -6.26 -21.55
N MET A 253 10.13 -5.83 -22.82
CA MET A 253 8.86 -5.75 -23.55
C MET A 253 8.17 -7.12 -23.62
N ASN A 254 8.91 -8.17 -23.99
CA ASN A 254 8.37 -9.54 -24.10
C ASN A 254 7.82 -10.03 -22.74
N PHE A 255 8.53 -9.73 -21.65
CA PHE A 255 8.06 -9.99 -20.29
C PHE A 255 6.72 -9.28 -20.01
N MET A 256 6.61 -7.98 -20.32
CA MET A 256 5.38 -7.22 -20.09
C MET A 256 4.21 -7.74 -20.93
N GLU A 257 4.45 -8.09 -22.19
CA GLU A 257 3.43 -8.65 -23.08
C GLU A 257 2.92 -10.00 -22.56
N ARG A 258 3.83 -10.85 -22.05
CA ARG A 258 3.46 -12.13 -21.45
C ARG A 258 2.69 -11.94 -20.15
N PHE A 259 3.11 -11.04 -19.28
CA PHE A 259 2.40 -10.69 -18.05
C PHE A 259 0.98 -10.22 -18.34
N VAL A 260 0.80 -9.29 -19.29
CA VAL A 260 -0.52 -8.81 -19.69
C VAL A 260 -1.39 -9.94 -20.26
N ALA A 261 -0.81 -10.84 -21.05
CA ALA A 261 -1.53 -11.98 -21.60
C ALA A 261 -2.01 -12.93 -20.49
N ASP A 262 -1.20 -13.15 -19.46
CA ASP A 262 -1.52 -14.06 -18.37
C ASP A 262 -2.55 -13.46 -17.40
N VAL A 263 -2.43 -12.17 -17.08
CA VAL A 263 -3.48 -11.42 -16.36
C VAL A 263 -4.79 -11.45 -17.14
N ARG A 264 -4.75 -11.32 -18.47
CA ARG A 264 -5.97 -11.43 -19.30
C ARG A 264 -6.61 -12.81 -19.18
N ASN A 265 -5.82 -13.88 -19.10
CA ASN A 265 -6.35 -15.23 -18.88
C ASN A 265 -6.99 -15.36 -17.48
N MET A 266 -6.37 -14.78 -16.46
CA MET A 266 -6.89 -14.76 -15.09
C MET A 266 -8.27 -14.08 -15.00
N VAL A 267 -8.47 -12.97 -15.70
CA VAL A 267 -9.75 -12.22 -15.71
C VAL A 267 -10.68 -12.57 -16.89
N ALA A 268 -10.35 -13.61 -17.66
CA ALA A 268 -11.03 -13.92 -18.93
C ALA A 268 -12.52 -14.21 -18.75
N LYS A 269 -12.89 -14.89 -17.65
CA LYS A 269 -14.29 -15.24 -17.36
C LYS A 269 -15.17 -14.01 -17.16
N SER A 270 -14.61 -12.96 -16.54
CA SER A 270 -15.28 -11.69 -16.30
C SER A 270 -15.36 -10.79 -17.55
N GLY A 271 -14.72 -11.19 -18.66
CA GLY A 271 -14.72 -10.40 -19.90
C GLY A 271 -14.00 -9.04 -19.80
N LEU A 272 -13.12 -8.87 -18.80
CA LEU A 272 -12.44 -7.62 -18.53
C LEU A 272 -11.20 -7.45 -19.42
N GLU A 273 -11.01 -6.23 -19.93
CA GLU A 273 -9.76 -5.85 -20.60
C GLU A 273 -8.65 -5.57 -19.59
N VAL A 274 -7.39 -5.72 -20.03
CA VAL A 274 -6.21 -5.49 -19.19
C VAL A 274 -5.38 -4.37 -19.81
N SER A 275 -5.09 -3.35 -19.01
CA SER A 275 -4.23 -2.24 -19.43
C SER A 275 -2.75 -2.64 -19.40
N PHE A 276 -1.95 -2.00 -20.24
CA PHE A 276 -0.51 -2.20 -20.19
C PHE A 276 0.06 -1.58 -18.89
N PRO A 277 0.91 -2.30 -18.12
CA PRO A 277 1.33 -1.82 -16.82
C PRO A 277 2.20 -0.57 -16.91
N LYS A 278 1.96 0.37 -16.00
CA LYS A 278 2.70 1.64 -15.91
C LYS A 278 3.91 1.54 -15.00
N HIS A 279 3.92 0.55 -14.10
CA HIS A 279 4.96 0.37 -13.11
C HIS A 279 5.34 -1.11 -12.99
N VAL A 280 6.55 -1.34 -12.49
CA VAL A 280 6.99 -2.63 -11.94
C VAL A 280 7.43 -2.44 -10.50
N TRP A 281 7.16 -3.41 -9.64
CA TRP A 281 7.41 -3.33 -8.22
C TRP A 281 8.56 -4.26 -7.82
N TYR A 282 9.32 -3.88 -6.80
CA TYR A 282 10.26 -4.80 -6.17
C TYR A 282 9.48 -5.79 -5.28
N GLU A 283 10.03 -6.99 -5.04
CA GLU A 283 9.46 -8.06 -4.20
C GLU A 283 8.92 -7.64 -2.82
N ASN A 284 9.30 -6.46 -2.31
CA ASN A 284 8.74 -5.95 -1.06
C ASN A 284 7.45 -5.14 -1.23
N GLY A 285 6.97 -4.91 -2.46
CA GLY A 285 5.77 -4.13 -2.77
C GLY A 285 5.86 -2.63 -2.45
N MET A 286 6.91 -2.17 -1.76
CA MET A 286 7.05 -0.81 -1.24
C MET A 286 7.61 0.18 -2.26
N LEU A 287 8.54 -0.31 -3.08
CA LEU A 287 9.23 0.49 -4.07
C LEU A 287 8.98 -0.11 -5.45
N GLY A 288 8.96 0.77 -6.44
CA GLY A 288 8.81 0.35 -7.83
C GLY A 288 9.54 1.26 -8.78
N MET A 289 9.36 1.02 -10.06
CA MET A 289 9.84 1.89 -11.12
C MET A 289 8.79 2.10 -12.18
N GLU A 290 8.74 3.32 -12.72
CA GLU A 290 7.97 3.62 -13.92
C GLU A 290 8.45 2.79 -15.10
N VAL A 291 7.51 2.30 -15.89
CA VAL A 291 7.79 1.60 -17.14
C VAL A 291 7.66 2.60 -18.29
N LYS A 292 8.70 2.70 -19.12
CA LYS A 292 8.70 3.53 -20.32
C LYS A 292 8.96 2.66 -21.53
N CYS A 293 7.94 2.49 -22.36
CA CYS A 293 8.02 1.69 -23.58
C CYS A 293 8.08 2.57 -24.83
N SER A 294 8.81 2.08 -25.82
CA SER A 294 8.97 2.68 -27.14
C SER A 294 9.00 1.57 -28.19
N SER A 295 9.08 1.93 -29.47
CA SER A 295 9.27 0.95 -30.55
C SER A 295 10.55 0.10 -30.41
N ARG A 296 11.49 0.48 -29.53
CA ARG A 296 12.73 -0.25 -29.26
C ARG A 296 12.64 -1.19 -28.05
N GLY A 297 11.50 -1.24 -27.37
CA GLY A 297 11.27 -2.00 -26.14
C GLY A 297 10.99 -1.12 -24.92
N CYS A 298 10.91 -1.76 -23.76
CA CYS A 298 10.62 -1.13 -22.47
C CYS A 298 11.88 -0.93 -21.63
N ARG A 299 11.86 0.10 -20.77
CA ARG A 299 12.93 0.38 -19.80
C ARG A 299 12.33 0.83 -18.49
N ALA A 300 13.01 0.53 -17.38
CA ALA A 300 12.64 1.12 -16.11
C ALA A 300 13.11 2.58 -16.04
N GLY A 301 12.24 3.43 -15.54
CA GLY A 301 12.41 4.88 -15.44
C GLY A 301 12.68 5.32 -14.01
N ARG A 302 11.84 6.25 -13.53
CA ARG A 302 11.97 6.84 -12.20
C ARG A 302 11.56 5.84 -11.13
N VAL A 303 12.27 5.83 -10.00
CA VAL A 303 11.88 5.09 -8.80
C VAL A 303 10.64 5.74 -8.19
N ILE A 304 9.65 4.92 -7.85
CA ILE A 304 8.42 5.33 -7.19
C ILE A 304 8.26 4.60 -5.86
N SER A 305 7.40 5.15 -5.00
CA SER A 305 7.08 4.61 -3.68
C SER A 305 5.58 4.35 -3.61
N SER A 306 5.21 3.24 -2.97
CA SER A 306 3.83 2.90 -2.63
C SER A 306 3.25 3.90 -1.66
N VAL A 307 4.03 4.35 -0.68
CA VAL A 307 3.60 5.31 0.32
C VAL A 307 3.86 6.74 -0.17
N LYS A 308 2.85 7.60 -0.06
CA LYS A 308 3.05 9.06 -0.08
C LYS A 308 3.84 9.42 1.18
N ASN A 309 5.16 9.55 1.03
CA ASN A 309 6.00 9.99 2.13
C ASN A 309 5.47 11.33 2.65
N ALA A 310 5.30 11.47 3.97
CA ALA A 310 5.02 12.72 4.67
C ALA A 310 6.13 13.80 4.49
N LYS A 311 7.10 13.55 3.59
CA LYS A 311 8.26 14.37 3.26
C LYS A 311 8.62 14.29 1.77
N GLU A 312 7.63 14.41 0.88
CA GLU A 312 7.84 15.28 -0.28
C GLU A 312 7.58 16.75 0.15
N GLU A 313 8.16 17.16 1.29
CA GLU A 313 8.54 18.56 1.45
C GLU A 313 9.58 18.81 0.38
N ASP A 314 9.17 19.57 -0.62
CA ASP A 314 9.99 20.15 -1.68
C ASP A 314 11.47 20.26 -1.24
N LEU A 315 12.31 19.35 -1.76
CA LEU A 315 13.73 19.24 -1.42
C LEU A 315 14.56 20.45 -1.90
N THR A 316 13.92 21.56 -2.28
CA THR A 316 14.51 22.84 -2.68
C THR A 316 15.56 23.31 -1.67
N TRP A 317 15.37 23.09 -0.36
CA TRP A 317 16.38 23.46 0.64
C TRP A 317 17.71 22.71 0.49
N ARG A 318 17.71 21.44 0.05
CA ARG A 318 18.94 20.67 -0.22
C ARG A 318 19.69 21.22 -1.43
N TYR A 319 18.97 21.66 -2.45
CA TYR A 319 19.57 22.36 -3.59
C TYR A 319 20.12 23.73 -3.19
N CYS A 320 19.43 24.47 -2.31
CA CYS A 320 19.94 25.71 -1.74
C CYS A 320 21.20 25.49 -0.89
N LEU A 321 21.25 24.44 -0.07
CA LEU A 321 22.43 24.12 0.76
C LEU A 321 23.61 23.62 -0.07
N SER A 322 23.35 22.81 -1.11
CA SER A 322 24.38 22.39 -2.06
C SER A 322 24.92 23.56 -2.89
N GLY A 323 24.03 24.46 -3.33
CA GLY A 323 24.41 25.70 -4.02
C GLY A 323 25.24 26.62 -3.14
N ALA A 324 24.79 26.88 -1.91
CA ALA A 324 25.51 27.70 -0.93
C ALA A 324 26.89 27.11 -0.59
N GLY A 325 26.97 25.78 -0.41
CA GLY A 325 28.24 25.08 -0.19
C GLY A 325 29.21 25.22 -1.37
N SER A 326 28.70 25.14 -2.60
CA SER A 326 29.50 25.30 -3.82
C SER A 326 30.02 26.74 -3.97
N VAL A 327 29.18 27.75 -3.68
CA VAL A 327 29.58 29.17 -3.70
C VAL A 327 30.64 29.45 -2.63
N LEU A 328 30.48 28.91 -1.42
CA LEU A 328 31.47 29.07 -0.34
C LEU A 328 32.83 28.48 -0.74
N LEU A 329 32.84 27.28 -1.34
CA LEU A 329 34.06 26.64 -1.83
C LEU A 329 34.74 27.46 -2.93
N LEU A 330 33.98 27.98 -3.89
CA LEU A 330 34.51 28.86 -4.94
C LEU A 330 35.06 30.17 -4.36
N PHE A 331 34.41 30.74 -3.36
CA PHE A 331 34.89 31.94 -2.68
C PHE A 331 36.17 31.70 -1.90
N LEU A 332 36.27 30.58 -1.17
CA LEU A 332 37.50 30.18 -0.47
C LEU A 332 38.66 29.92 -1.44
N LEU A 333 38.39 29.25 -2.58
CA LEU A 333 39.36 29.07 -3.65
C LEU A 333 39.84 30.41 -4.22
N PHE A 334 38.91 31.33 -4.48
CA PHE A 334 39.24 32.67 -4.96
C PHE A 334 40.13 33.44 -3.97
N LEU A 335 39.79 33.41 -2.68
CA LEU A 335 40.60 34.04 -1.63
C LEU A 335 42.00 33.42 -1.54
N TYR A 336 42.11 32.09 -1.62
CA TYR A 336 43.38 31.39 -1.61
C TYR A 336 44.28 31.82 -2.79
N PHE A 337 43.75 31.82 -4.01
CA PHE A 337 44.50 32.27 -5.19
C PHE A 337 44.84 33.76 -5.15
N SER A 338 43.96 34.61 -4.62
CA SER A 338 44.23 36.03 -4.44
C SER A 338 45.35 36.27 -3.43
N TYR A 339 45.37 35.50 -2.34
CA TYR A 339 46.42 35.55 -1.32
C TYR A 339 47.78 35.09 -1.88
N GLU A 340 47.82 33.94 -2.56
CA GLU A 340 49.00 33.42 -3.28
C GLU A 340 49.56 34.47 -4.26
N ARG A 341 48.69 35.07 -5.08
CA ARG A 341 49.09 36.09 -6.06
C ARG A 341 49.65 37.35 -5.41
N HIS A 342 49.08 37.78 -4.28
CA HIS A 342 49.57 38.94 -3.55
C HIS A 342 50.95 38.66 -2.92
N ASN A 343 51.10 37.53 -2.22
CA ASN A 343 52.38 37.15 -1.63
C ASN A 343 53.47 36.87 -2.66
N GLY A 344 53.12 36.26 -3.80
CA GLY A 344 54.03 36.05 -4.92
C GLY A 344 54.58 37.38 -5.48
N ARG A 345 53.71 38.41 -5.59
CA ARG A 345 54.14 39.76 -6.02
C ARG A 345 55.08 40.41 -5.00
N VAL A 346 54.75 40.35 -3.71
CA VAL A 346 55.60 40.90 -2.64
C VAL A 346 56.98 40.23 -2.61
N MET A 347 57.05 38.91 -2.81
CA MET A 347 58.32 38.18 -2.88
C MET A 347 59.13 38.54 -4.13
N SER A 348 58.47 38.76 -5.28
CA SER A 348 59.16 39.22 -6.50
C SER A 348 59.73 40.64 -6.37
N GLN A 349 59.02 41.56 -5.70
CA GLN A 349 59.51 42.92 -5.45
C GLN A 349 60.73 42.91 -4.53
N LYS A 350 60.69 42.15 -3.42
CA LYS A 350 61.84 42.02 -2.52
C LYS A 350 63.07 41.43 -3.20
N ARG A 351 62.89 40.48 -4.14
CA ARG A 351 64.00 39.89 -4.90
C ARG A 351 64.59 40.91 -5.90
N ALA A 352 63.74 41.69 -6.58
CA ALA A 352 64.18 42.75 -7.48
C ALA A 352 64.91 43.90 -6.75
N GLU A 353 64.43 44.31 -5.57
CA GLU A 353 65.12 45.31 -4.74
C GLU A 353 66.48 44.81 -4.24
N HIS A 354 66.59 43.54 -3.86
CA HIS A 354 67.86 42.94 -3.45
C HIS A 354 68.86 42.88 -4.61
N GLU A 355 68.42 42.49 -5.82
CA GLU A 355 69.26 42.49 -7.03
C GLU A 355 69.70 43.90 -7.43
N LEU A 356 68.82 44.90 -7.39
CA LEU A 356 69.16 46.31 -7.61
C LEU A 356 70.19 46.83 -6.61
N SER A 357 70.04 46.49 -5.33
CA SER A 357 70.99 46.89 -4.28
C SER A 357 72.38 46.25 -4.47
N ALA A 358 72.44 45.03 -5.00
CA ALA A 358 73.68 44.36 -5.32
C ALA A 358 74.40 45.01 -6.52
N ILE A 359 73.64 45.38 -7.55
CA ILE A 359 74.16 46.09 -8.73
C ILE A 359 74.70 47.48 -8.36
N MET A 360 73.97 48.24 -7.54
CA MET A 360 74.42 49.57 -7.09
C MET A 360 75.71 49.50 -6.25
N LYS A 361 75.86 48.49 -5.38
CA LYS A 361 77.10 48.29 -4.61
C LYS A 361 78.30 47.90 -5.47
N THR A 362 78.08 47.22 -6.60
CA THR A 362 79.17 46.90 -7.54
C THR A 362 79.63 48.08 -8.40
N ASP A 363 78.76 49.06 -8.64
CA ASP A 363 79.14 50.30 -9.33
C ASP A 363 79.86 51.30 -8.42
N GLU A 364 79.49 51.40 -7.13
CA GLU A 364 80.24 52.20 -6.15
C GLU A 364 81.65 51.67 -5.87
N ALA A 365 81.90 50.38 -6.09
CA ALA A 365 83.24 49.79 -5.95
C ALA A 365 84.13 49.99 -7.20
N ARG A 366 83.61 50.59 -8.28
CA ARG A 366 84.32 50.83 -9.55
C ARG A 366 84.60 52.30 -9.86
N GLY A 367 84.14 53.23 -9.01
CA GLY A 367 84.59 54.63 -8.98
C GLY A 367 85.61 54.84 -7.88
#